data_AF-A0A259SLE3-F1
#
_entry.id   AF-A0A259SLE3-F1
#
_cell.length_a   1.000
_cell.length_b   1.000
_cell.length_c   1.000
_cell.angle_alpha   90.00
_cell.angle_beta   90.00
_cell.angle_gamma   90.00
#
_symmetry.space_group_name_H-M   'P 1'
#
loop_
_entity.id
_entity.type
_entity.pdbx_description
1 polymer ?
#
loop_
_entity_poly.entity_id
_entity_poly.type
_entity_poly.pdbx_seq_one_letter_code
_entity_poly.pdbx_strand_id
1 'polypeptide(L)'
;MRRAIQPAPVRTPIATRIAAAGVLGGVVLALGLAPLVGLIPFRGQSLGAAVLLPPWLMAAIAAGTVLLATVSAVIGLRRVVISPLGVRTRTTPPTPHWLRALIAVVLVAAGFVAGFVVPGIGGAIAMITALVAIFGVGLLVLNLIGPWVLKIGARMQLRRAKTPERLLAARIVLDDAKGAWRQVSGVAMASFMAVFAGTGVALMDVMSAGDPSAQDLALLTDMRTGLIITLVASFLMVGCSVAVTQASDILDQRDLHRSLHYLGVPAGTVDSARRRAVMSPLLITALGSALCAAVLIFPLLGIALITAPLSIATIAAVLAVGIALVWIATRLTRPLLMRAFAG
;
A
#
# COMPACT_ATOMS: atom_id res chain seq x y z
N MET A 1 -36.03 3.40 -15.29
CA MET A 1 -35.38 2.91 -14.05
C MET A 1 -35.61 1.40 -13.76
N ARG A 2 -35.73 0.51 -14.77
CA ARG A 2 -36.08 -0.93 -14.58
C ARG A 2 -35.00 -1.95 -15.01
N ARG A 3 -33.74 -1.55 -15.24
CA ARG A 3 -32.68 -2.44 -15.78
C ARG A 3 -31.62 -2.93 -14.78
N ALA A 4 -31.67 -2.54 -13.50
CA ALA A 4 -30.50 -2.70 -12.63
C ALA A 4 -30.41 -4.00 -11.80
N ILE A 5 -31.45 -4.84 -11.77
CA ILE A 5 -31.45 -6.07 -10.97
C ILE A 5 -31.55 -7.28 -11.90
N GLN A 6 -30.48 -7.54 -12.66
CA GLN A 6 -30.26 -8.89 -13.20
C GLN A 6 -29.82 -9.81 -12.07
N PRO A 7 -30.25 -11.09 -12.08
CA PRO A 7 -30.00 -12.00 -10.97
C PRO A 7 -28.49 -12.30 -10.84
N ALA A 8 -28.04 -12.50 -9.60
CA ALA A 8 -26.64 -12.75 -9.21
C ALA A 8 -25.83 -13.80 -10.01
N PRO A 9 -26.40 -14.88 -10.60
CA PRO A 9 -25.58 -15.86 -11.31
C PRO A 9 -24.90 -15.32 -12.57
N VAL A 10 -25.40 -14.26 -13.21
CA VAL A 10 -24.88 -13.78 -14.51
C VAL A 10 -23.57 -12.99 -14.40
N ARG A 11 -23.25 -12.41 -13.23
CA ARG A 11 -22.05 -11.57 -13.05
C ARG A 11 -20.80 -12.35 -12.59
N THR A 12 -20.99 -13.48 -11.91
CA THR A 12 -19.88 -14.35 -11.48
C THR A 12 -18.95 -14.80 -12.63
N PRO A 13 -19.45 -15.21 -13.83
CA PRO A 13 -18.56 -15.62 -14.93
C PRO A 13 -17.77 -14.47 -15.55
N ILE A 14 -18.17 -13.21 -15.37
CA ILE A 14 -17.41 -12.05 -15.87
C ILE A 14 -16.21 -11.80 -14.96
N ALA A 15 -16.42 -11.79 -13.64
CA ALA A 15 -15.36 -11.60 -12.66
C ALA A 15 -14.28 -12.69 -12.77
N THR A 16 -14.68 -13.95 -12.91
CA THR A 16 -13.74 -15.07 -13.09
C THR A 16 -12.94 -14.94 -14.39
N ARG A 17 -13.55 -14.51 -15.51
CA ARG A 17 -12.83 -14.30 -16.77
C ARG A 17 -11.82 -13.15 -16.68
N ILE A 18 -12.18 -12.04 -16.05
CA ILE A 18 -11.26 -10.91 -15.84
C ILE A 18 -10.10 -11.33 -14.92
N ALA A 19 -10.39 -12.05 -13.84
CA ALA A 19 -9.37 -12.58 -12.94
C ALA A 19 -8.43 -13.57 -13.67
N ALA A 20 -8.97 -14.48 -14.47
CA ALA A 20 -8.17 -15.42 -15.26
C ALA A 20 -7.27 -14.69 -16.27
N ALA A 21 -7.78 -13.68 -16.97
CA ALA A 21 -6.98 -12.87 -17.88
C ALA A 21 -5.85 -12.13 -17.14
N GLY A 22 -6.14 -11.56 -15.96
CA GLY A 22 -5.14 -10.91 -15.12
C GLY A 22 -4.06 -11.87 -14.62
N VAL A 23 -4.44 -13.08 -14.21
CA VAL A 23 -3.51 -14.13 -13.77
C VAL A 23 -2.64 -14.62 -14.93
N LEU A 24 -3.22 -14.87 -16.11
CA LEU A 24 -2.47 -15.24 -17.30
C LEU A 24 -1.46 -14.15 -17.69
N GLY A 25 -1.89 -12.89 -17.69
CA GLY A 25 -0.99 -11.75 -17.90
C GLY A 25 0.14 -11.69 -16.87
N GLY A 26 -0.18 -11.95 -15.60
CA GLY A 26 0.81 -12.03 -14.51
C GLY A 26 1.82 -13.16 -14.69
N VAL A 27 1.38 -14.35 -15.12
CA VAL A 27 2.28 -15.49 -15.42
C VAL A 27 3.19 -15.15 -16.59
N VAL A 28 2.65 -14.59 -17.68
CA VAL A 28 3.47 -14.16 -18.84
C VAL A 28 4.49 -13.12 -18.43
N LEU A 29 4.09 -12.13 -17.62
CA LEU A 29 5.00 -11.11 -17.11
C LEU A 29 6.08 -11.72 -16.20
N ALA A 30 5.72 -12.67 -15.33
CA ALA A 30 6.68 -13.36 -14.46
C ALA A 30 7.70 -14.16 -15.28
N LEU A 31 7.27 -14.88 -16.31
CA LEU A 31 8.16 -15.62 -17.21
C LEU A 31 9.05 -14.67 -18.03
N GLY A 32 8.54 -13.52 -18.47
CA GLY A 32 9.31 -12.50 -19.17
C GLY A 32 10.33 -11.78 -18.29
N LEU A 33 10.04 -11.60 -17.00
CA LEU A 33 10.95 -10.98 -16.01
C LEU A 33 11.93 -11.98 -15.41
N ALA A 34 11.64 -13.28 -15.44
CA ALA A 34 12.50 -14.33 -14.91
C ALA A 34 13.97 -14.24 -15.37
N PRO A 35 14.32 -14.02 -16.66
CA PRO A 35 15.72 -13.90 -17.06
C PRO A 35 16.41 -12.68 -16.45
N LEU A 36 15.69 -11.56 -16.29
CA LEU A 36 16.25 -10.36 -15.66
C LEU A 36 16.50 -10.57 -14.17
N VAL A 37 15.57 -11.23 -13.46
CA VAL A 37 15.73 -11.58 -12.05
C VAL A 37 16.81 -12.63 -11.85
N GLY A 38 16.98 -13.56 -12.81
CA GLY A 38 18.02 -14.59 -12.79
C GLY A 38 19.44 -14.03 -12.87
N LEU A 39 19.64 -12.78 -13.30
CA LEU A 39 20.95 -12.11 -13.32
C LEU A 39 21.40 -11.61 -11.94
N ILE A 40 20.52 -11.60 -10.95
CA ILE A 40 20.84 -11.10 -9.62
C ILE A 40 21.82 -12.07 -8.94
N PRO A 41 22.99 -11.58 -8.45
CA PRO A 41 23.93 -12.41 -7.72
C PRO A 41 23.38 -12.72 -6.32
N PHE A 42 23.42 -14.01 -5.95
CA PHE A 42 23.03 -14.51 -4.64
C PHE A 42 23.97 -15.67 -4.26
N ARG A 43 24.59 -15.61 -3.09
CA ARG A 43 25.61 -16.60 -2.65
C ARG A 43 26.80 -16.74 -3.61
N GLY A 44 27.22 -15.65 -4.24
CA GLY A 44 28.38 -15.62 -5.15
C GLY A 44 28.16 -16.21 -6.54
N GLN A 45 26.95 -16.65 -6.88
CA GLN A 45 26.55 -17.01 -8.25
C GLN A 45 25.23 -16.32 -8.63
N SER A 46 24.90 -16.27 -9.92
CA SER A 46 23.60 -15.74 -10.36
C SER A 46 22.48 -16.73 -10.01
N LEU A 47 21.30 -16.22 -9.64
CA LEU A 47 20.14 -17.07 -9.35
C LEU A 47 19.77 -17.99 -10.53
N GLY A 48 20.04 -17.56 -11.77
CA GLY A 48 19.85 -18.36 -12.97
C GLY A 48 18.42 -18.91 -13.10
N ALA A 49 18.30 -20.17 -13.51
CA ALA A 49 17.00 -20.84 -13.66
C ALA A 49 16.31 -21.17 -12.32
N ALA A 50 16.98 -21.02 -11.18
CA ALA A 50 16.38 -21.29 -9.87
C ALA A 50 15.27 -20.29 -9.51
N VAL A 51 15.16 -19.17 -10.23
CA VAL A 51 14.03 -18.23 -10.13
C VAL A 51 12.72 -18.86 -10.61
N LEU A 52 12.77 -19.81 -11.55
CA LEU A 52 11.57 -20.44 -12.07
C LEU A 52 10.98 -21.39 -11.03
N LEU A 53 9.76 -21.07 -10.60
CA LEU A 53 8.96 -22.00 -9.82
C LEU A 53 8.64 -23.24 -10.66
N PRO A 54 8.57 -24.43 -10.04
CA PRO A 54 8.07 -25.63 -10.69
C PRO A 54 6.71 -25.35 -11.38
N PRO A 55 6.48 -25.83 -12.61
CA PRO A 55 5.27 -25.49 -13.38
C PRO A 55 3.95 -25.80 -12.65
N TRP A 56 3.93 -26.89 -11.87
CA TRP A 56 2.77 -27.27 -11.08
C TRP A 56 2.48 -26.27 -9.94
N LEU A 57 3.51 -25.69 -9.32
CA LEU A 57 3.37 -24.69 -8.26
C LEU A 57 2.90 -23.35 -8.85
N MET A 58 3.43 -22.98 -10.02
CA MET A 58 2.94 -21.82 -10.77
C MET A 58 1.44 -21.97 -11.12
N ALA A 59 1.05 -23.15 -11.61
CA ALA A 59 -0.34 -23.47 -11.90
C ALA A 59 -1.22 -23.45 -10.63
N ALA A 60 -0.71 -23.95 -9.50
CA ALA A 60 -1.41 -23.93 -8.22
C ALA A 60 -1.63 -22.49 -7.71
N ILE A 61 -0.63 -21.61 -7.80
CA ILE A 61 -0.74 -20.19 -7.44
C ILE A 61 -1.74 -19.49 -8.35
N ALA A 62 -1.68 -19.75 -9.66
CA ALA A 62 -2.61 -19.20 -10.64
C ALA A 62 -4.06 -19.62 -10.34
N ALA A 63 -4.30 -20.92 -10.17
CA ALA A 63 -5.61 -21.46 -9.84
C ALA A 63 -6.13 -20.94 -8.50
N GLY A 64 -5.29 -20.91 -7.47
CA GLY A 64 -5.62 -20.36 -6.16
C GLY A 64 -6.02 -18.89 -6.21
N THR A 65 -5.33 -18.08 -7.03
CA THR A 65 -5.63 -16.66 -7.19
C THR A 65 -6.97 -16.44 -7.90
N VAL A 66 -7.26 -17.20 -8.98
CA VAL A 66 -8.55 -17.14 -9.68
C VAL A 66 -9.70 -17.60 -8.78
N LEU A 67 -9.48 -18.67 -8.00
CA LEU A 67 -10.45 -19.17 -7.03
C LEU A 67 -10.74 -18.11 -5.97
N LEU A 68 -9.70 -17.52 -5.38
CA LEU A 68 -9.83 -16.47 -4.36
C LEU A 68 -10.60 -15.26 -4.89
N ALA A 69 -10.30 -14.81 -6.12
CA ALA A 69 -11.00 -13.72 -6.76
C ALA A 69 -12.48 -14.06 -7.00
N THR A 70 -12.77 -15.28 -7.46
CA THR A 70 -14.13 -15.75 -7.72
C THR A 70 -14.94 -15.83 -6.42
N VAL A 71 -14.38 -16.43 -5.37
CA VAL A 71 -15.01 -16.51 -4.04
C VAL A 71 -15.25 -15.11 -3.48
N SER A 72 -14.28 -14.21 -3.59
CA SER A 72 -14.42 -12.81 -3.16
C SER A 72 -15.55 -12.09 -3.88
N ALA A 73 -15.66 -12.28 -5.20
CA ALA A 73 -16.76 -11.71 -6.00
C ALA A 73 -18.12 -12.28 -5.59
N VAL A 74 -18.22 -13.59 -5.38
CA VAL A 74 -19.46 -14.26 -4.93
C VAL A 74 -19.89 -13.75 -3.56
N ILE A 75 -18.98 -13.66 -2.60
CA ILE A 75 -19.27 -13.14 -1.25
C ILE A 75 -19.70 -11.67 -1.33
N GLY A 76 -19.01 -10.86 -2.13
CA GLY A 76 -19.36 -9.46 -2.36
C GLY A 76 -20.77 -9.28 -2.91
N LEU A 77 -21.15 -10.07 -3.93
CA LEU A 77 -22.49 -10.05 -4.52
C LEU A 77 -23.56 -10.56 -3.55
N ARG A 78 -23.29 -11.64 -2.79
CA ARG A 78 -24.23 -12.18 -1.80
C ARG A 78 -24.58 -11.14 -0.73
N ARG A 79 -23.61 -10.35 -0.24
CA ARG A 79 -23.86 -9.29 0.75
C ARG A 79 -24.85 -8.23 0.25
N VAL A 80 -24.78 -7.87 -1.03
CA VAL A 80 -25.69 -6.88 -1.65
C VAL A 80 -27.10 -7.45 -1.81
N VAL A 81 -27.23 -8.73 -2.13
CA VAL A 81 -28.53 -9.39 -2.26
C VAL A 81 -29.22 -9.57 -0.90
N ILE A 82 -28.45 -9.91 0.15
CA ILE A 82 -28.99 -10.20 1.49
C ILE A 82 -29.42 -8.92 2.23
N SER A 83 -28.72 -7.80 2.04
CA SER A 83 -29.06 -6.53 2.69
C SER A 83 -29.34 -5.41 1.66
N PRO A 84 -30.49 -5.45 0.97
CA PRO A 84 -30.87 -4.42 0.00
C PRO A 84 -31.12 -3.05 0.65
N LEU A 85 -31.32 -3.02 1.98
CA LEU A 85 -31.55 -1.79 2.73
C LEU A 85 -30.31 -0.90 2.81
N GLY A 86 -29.09 -1.45 2.90
CA GLY A 86 -27.85 -0.67 2.95
C GLY A 86 -27.51 0.11 1.66
N VAL A 87 -28.19 -0.20 0.55
CA VAL A 87 -28.12 0.57 -0.70
C VAL A 87 -29.11 1.74 -0.68
N ARG A 88 -30.25 1.59 0.01
CA ARG A 88 -31.28 2.62 0.14
C ARG A 88 -30.99 3.60 1.26
N THR A 89 -30.52 3.10 2.41
CA THR A 89 -30.00 3.93 3.48
C THR A 89 -28.52 4.15 3.18
N ARG A 90 -28.15 5.35 2.73
CA ARG A 90 -26.76 5.81 2.67
C ARG A 90 -26.22 5.92 4.11
N THR A 91 -26.07 4.78 4.78
CA THR A 91 -25.60 4.71 6.15
C THR A 91 -24.20 5.27 6.15
N THR A 92 -24.03 6.37 6.88
CA THR A 92 -22.73 6.99 7.06
C THR A 92 -21.82 5.96 7.70
N PRO A 93 -20.66 5.63 7.11
CA PRO A 93 -19.79 4.60 7.66
C PRO A 93 -19.41 4.98 9.09
N PRO A 94 -19.47 4.04 10.06
CA PRO A 94 -19.21 4.34 11.46
C PRO A 94 -17.81 4.92 11.60
N THR A 95 -17.73 6.11 12.18
CA THR A 95 -16.45 6.80 12.22
C THR A 95 -15.53 6.16 13.26
N PRO A 96 -14.23 6.04 12.97
CA PRO A 96 -13.30 5.42 13.90
C PRO A 96 -13.26 6.20 15.22
N HIS A 97 -13.50 5.51 16.33
CA HIS A 97 -13.53 6.07 17.67
C HIS A 97 -12.11 6.46 18.12
N TRP A 98 -11.98 7.55 18.88
CA TRP A 98 -10.70 8.05 19.39
C TRP A 98 -9.94 7.01 20.23
N LEU A 99 -10.66 6.04 20.80
CA LEU A 99 -10.09 4.90 21.53
C LEU A 99 -9.04 4.13 20.71
N ARG A 100 -9.21 4.04 19.38
CA ARG A 100 -8.20 3.42 18.51
C ARG A 100 -6.87 4.17 18.51
N ALA A 101 -6.93 5.51 18.60
CA ALA A 101 -5.74 6.33 18.72
C ALA A 101 -5.09 6.15 20.09
N LEU A 102 -5.87 6.05 21.17
CA LEU A 102 -5.33 5.75 22.50
C LEU A 102 -4.59 4.40 22.52
N ILE A 103 -5.21 3.34 22.01
CA ILE A 103 -4.60 2.00 21.93
C ILE A 103 -3.30 2.05 21.13
N ALA A 104 -3.30 2.77 20.01
CA ALA A 104 -2.10 2.93 19.19
C ALA A 104 -0.98 3.67 19.91
N VAL A 105 -1.29 4.77 20.61
CA VAL A 105 -0.30 5.51 21.41
C VAL A 105 0.29 4.59 22.49
N VAL A 106 -0.55 3.81 23.17
CA VAL A 106 -0.09 2.85 24.20
C VAL A 106 0.81 1.77 23.58
N LEU A 107 0.44 1.19 22.44
CA LEU A 107 1.25 0.18 21.75
C LEU A 107 2.59 0.74 21.25
N VAL A 108 2.59 1.96 20.71
CA VAL A 108 3.82 2.62 20.27
C VAL A 108 4.71 2.94 21.46
N ALA A 109 4.15 3.46 22.55
CA ALA A 109 4.90 3.72 23.78
C ALA A 109 5.48 2.43 24.38
N ALA A 110 4.70 1.34 24.42
CA ALA A 110 5.15 0.05 24.89
C ALA A 110 6.29 -0.52 24.02
N GLY A 111 6.16 -0.47 22.69
CA GLY A 111 7.22 -0.86 21.76
C GLY A 111 8.47 0.02 21.91
N PHE A 112 8.29 1.31 22.14
CA PHE A 112 9.38 2.26 22.34
C PHE A 112 10.17 1.96 23.61
N VAL A 113 9.48 1.73 24.72
CA VAL A 113 10.11 1.34 26.00
C VAL A 113 10.79 -0.02 25.86
N ALA A 114 10.14 -1.01 25.24
CA ALA A 114 10.74 -2.31 24.99
C ALA A 114 12.03 -2.22 24.17
N GLY A 115 12.10 -1.31 23.20
CA GLY A 115 13.30 -1.07 22.40
C GLY A 115 14.54 -0.67 23.21
N PHE A 116 14.37 0.04 24.34
CA PHE A 116 15.49 0.36 25.24
C PHE A 116 15.90 -0.80 26.16
N VAL A 117 14.97 -1.68 26.49
CA VAL A 117 15.22 -2.80 27.41
C VAL A 117 15.91 -3.96 26.69
N VAL A 118 15.49 -4.27 25.47
CA VAL A 118 15.96 -5.45 24.72
C VAL A 118 17.48 -5.52 24.52
N PRO A 119 18.19 -4.44 24.12
CA PRO A 119 19.64 -4.49 23.95
C PRO A 119 20.40 -4.92 25.22
N GLY A 120 19.85 -4.60 26.40
CA GLY A 120 20.44 -4.98 27.70
C GLY A 120 20.24 -6.43 28.09
N ILE A 121 19.34 -7.17 27.43
CA ILE A 121 19.07 -8.59 27.71
C ILE A 121 20.20 -9.49 27.14
N GLY A 122 20.97 -8.98 26.16
CA GLY A 122 22.12 -9.68 25.58
C GLY A 122 21.73 -10.92 24.77
N GLY A 123 21.62 -10.80 23.44
CA GLY A 123 21.46 -11.97 22.57
C GLY A 123 20.84 -11.66 21.20
N ALA A 124 21.40 -12.28 20.16
CA ALA A 124 20.92 -12.11 18.79
C ALA A 124 19.45 -12.53 18.62
N ILE A 125 19.02 -13.58 19.33
CA ILE A 125 17.63 -14.05 19.29
C ILE A 125 16.69 -12.99 19.88
N ALA A 126 17.03 -12.41 21.04
CA ALA A 126 16.20 -11.37 21.67
C ALA A 126 16.07 -10.14 20.76
N MET A 127 17.16 -9.73 20.11
CA MET A 127 17.17 -8.60 19.16
C MET A 127 16.27 -8.88 17.94
N ILE A 128 16.41 -10.07 17.32
CA ILE A 128 15.61 -10.45 16.15
C ILE A 128 14.13 -10.54 16.53
N THR A 129 13.80 -11.19 17.66
CA THR A 129 12.43 -11.31 18.15
C THR A 129 11.81 -9.94 18.43
N ALA A 130 12.56 -9.02 19.04
CA ALA A 130 12.10 -7.66 19.28
C ALA A 130 11.86 -6.89 17.98
N LEU A 131 12.77 -7.01 17.00
CA LEU A 131 12.61 -6.36 15.71
C LEU A 131 11.34 -6.85 14.99
N VAL A 132 11.10 -8.17 14.98
CA VAL A 132 9.90 -8.77 14.40
C VAL A 132 8.64 -8.33 15.16
N ALA A 133 8.68 -8.32 16.49
CA ALA A 133 7.56 -7.90 17.33
C ALA A 133 7.21 -6.42 17.11
N ILE A 134 8.20 -5.52 17.14
CA ILE A 134 8.01 -4.09 16.89
C ILE A 134 7.50 -3.85 15.47
N PHE A 135 8.02 -4.58 14.48
CA PHE A 135 7.51 -4.52 13.11
C PHE A 135 6.03 -4.90 13.04
N GLY A 136 5.65 -6.05 13.61
CA GLY A 136 4.25 -6.52 13.65
C GLY A 136 3.32 -5.56 14.40
N VAL A 137 3.73 -5.06 15.57
CA VAL A 137 2.98 -4.06 16.35
C VAL A 137 2.81 -2.77 15.55
N GLY A 138 3.86 -2.30 14.87
CA GLY A 138 3.79 -1.12 14.01
C GLY A 138 2.76 -1.28 12.89
N LEU A 139 2.75 -2.41 12.18
CA LEU A 139 1.74 -2.68 11.15
C LEU A 139 0.31 -2.74 11.73
N LEU A 140 0.14 -3.34 12.91
CA LEU A 140 -1.14 -3.39 13.61
C LEU A 140 -1.63 -1.97 13.95
N VAL A 141 -0.75 -1.15 14.53
CA VAL A 141 -1.01 0.26 14.87
C VAL A 141 -1.45 1.04 13.64
N LEU A 142 -0.72 0.92 12.53
CA LEU A 142 -1.05 1.63 11.30
C LEU A 142 -2.44 1.24 10.77
N ASN A 143 -2.78 -0.05 10.77
CA ASN A 143 -4.10 -0.51 10.33
C ASN A 143 -5.23 -0.08 11.28
N LEU A 144 -4.93 0.02 12.58
CA LEU A 144 -5.89 0.44 13.59
C LEU A 144 -6.24 1.94 13.47
N ILE A 145 -5.23 2.80 13.26
CA ILE A 145 -5.42 4.27 13.26
C ILE A 145 -5.57 4.88 11.88
N GLY A 146 -5.17 4.19 10.82
CA GLY A 146 -5.09 4.75 9.47
C GLY A 146 -6.33 5.55 9.03
N PRO A 147 -7.55 4.98 9.11
CA PRO A 147 -8.78 5.72 8.79
C PRO A 147 -9.03 6.95 9.67
N TRP A 148 -8.62 6.91 10.94
CA TRP A 148 -8.79 8.02 11.88
C TRP A 148 -7.82 9.17 11.58
N VAL A 149 -6.56 8.84 11.29
CA VAL A 149 -5.53 9.82 10.86
C VAL A 149 -5.97 10.51 9.58
N LEU A 150 -6.47 9.75 8.59
CA LEU A 150 -6.99 10.32 7.35
C LEU A 150 -8.19 11.24 7.59
N LYS A 151 -9.12 10.85 8.46
CA LYS A 151 -10.27 11.67 8.84
C LYS A 151 -9.82 13.00 9.46
N ILE A 152 -8.82 12.99 10.34
CA ILE A 152 -8.29 14.22 10.96
C ILE A 152 -7.58 15.07 9.91
N GLY A 153 -6.70 14.48 9.11
CA GLY A 153 -6.00 15.19 8.05
C GLY A 153 -6.96 15.84 7.05
N ALA A 154 -8.03 15.15 6.67
CA ALA A 154 -9.05 15.69 5.79
C ALA A 154 -9.90 16.78 6.46
N ARG A 155 -10.20 16.68 7.77
CA ARG A 155 -10.86 17.76 8.54
C ARG A 155 -10.00 19.03 8.59
N MET A 156 -8.70 18.89 8.81
CA MET A 156 -7.77 20.02 8.82
C MET A 156 -7.68 20.67 7.44
N GLN A 157 -7.63 19.87 6.37
CA GLN A 157 -7.64 20.37 5.00
C GLN A 157 -8.94 21.08 4.65
N LEU A 158 -10.08 20.55 5.08
CA LEU A 158 -11.38 21.19 4.89
C LEU A 158 -11.43 22.58 5.53
N ARG A 159 -10.93 22.72 6.76
CA ARG A 159 -10.85 24.01 7.47
C ARG A 159 -9.92 25.03 6.78
N ARG A 160 -8.91 24.56 6.05
CA ARG A 160 -7.94 25.40 5.32
C ARG A 160 -8.28 25.57 3.84
N ALA A 161 -9.37 24.99 3.35
CA ALA A 161 -9.71 25.01 1.93
C ALA A 161 -10.17 26.42 1.51
N LYS A 162 -9.40 27.04 0.61
CA LYS A 162 -9.71 28.36 0.01
C LYS A 162 -10.10 28.26 -1.47
N THR A 163 -10.03 27.08 -2.07
CA THR A 163 -10.35 26.84 -3.48
C THR A 163 -11.36 25.68 -3.60
N PRO A 164 -12.20 25.68 -4.66
CA PRO A 164 -13.25 24.67 -4.81
C PRO A 164 -12.67 23.26 -4.95
N GLU A 165 -11.52 23.08 -5.62
CA GLU A 165 -10.91 21.74 -5.75
C GLU A 165 -10.44 21.19 -4.40
N ARG A 166 -9.90 22.05 -3.51
CA ARG A 166 -9.46 21.64 -2.17
C ARG A 166 -10.63 21.31 -1.26
N LEU A 167 -11.71 22.09 -1.36
CA LEU A 167 -12.92 21.85 -0.57
C LEU A 167 -13.58 20.53 -1.00
N LEU A 168 -13.70 20.30 -2.31
CA LEU A 168 -14.25 19.07 -2.86
C LEU A 168 -13.38 17.86 -2.51
N ALA A 169 -12.06 17.96 -2.67
CA ALA A 169 -11.14 16.88 -2.33
C ALA A 169 -11.23 16.47 -0.85
N ALA A 170 -11.27 17.45 0.06
CA ALA A 170 -11.38 17.18 1.49
C ALA A 170 -12.73 16.53 1.84
N ARG A 171 -13.83 16.95 1.20
CA ARG A 171 -15.15 16.32 1.39
C ARG A 171 -15.18 14.87 0.88
N ILE A 172 -14.63 14.60 -0.31
CA ILE A 172 -14.53 13.23 -0.85
C ILE A 172 -13.85 12.28 0.14
N VAL A 173 -12.73 12.71 0.75
CA VAL A 173 -12.02 11.88 1.74
C VAL A 173 -12.79 11.75 3.05
N LEU A 174 -13.54 12.78 3.46
CA LEU A 174 -14.35 12.75 4.69
C LEU A 174 -15.61 11.90 4.58
N ASP A 175 -16.18 11.80 3.38
CA ASP A 175 -17.38 11.01 3.11
C ASP A 175 -17.11 9.51 3.34
N ASP A 176 -15.92 9.01 2.96
CA ASP A 176 -15.47 7.65 3.28
C ASP A 176 -13.96 7.54 3.58
N ALA A 177 -13.56 7.95 4.78
CA ALA A 177 -12.16 7.87 5.22
C ALA A 177 -11.63 6.42 5.31
N LYS A 178 -12.52 5.43 5.53
CA LYS A 178 -12.12 4.02 5.59
C LYS A 178 -11.85 3.47 4.20
N GLY A 179 -12.68 3.84 3.22
CA GLY A 179 -12.44 3.58 1.80
C GLY A 179 -11.13 4.22 1.34
N ALA A 180 -10.92 5.50 1.66
CA ALA A 180 -9.68 6.20 1.36
C ALA A 180 -8.46 5.50 1.99
N TRP A 181 -8.53 5.06 3.25
CA TRP A 181 -7.45 4.29 3.88
C TRP A 181 -7.16 2.99 3.14
N ARG A 182 -8.19 2.22 2.79
CA ARG A 182 -8.03 0.96 2.06
C ARG A 182 -7.36 1.16 0.70
N GLN A 183 -7.60 2.31 0.05
CA GLN A 183 -6.96 2.66 -1.21
C GLN A 183 -5.44 2.89 -1.05
N VAL A 184 -4.99 3.43 0.09
CA VAL A 184 -3.57 3.82 0.29
C VAL A 184 -2.83 3.00 1.36
N SER A 185 -3.47 2.00 1.98
CA SER A 185 -2.89 1.23 3.08
C SER A 185 -1.65 0.46 2.65
N GLY A 186 -1.63 -0.06 1.42
CA GLY A 186 -0.44 -0.70 0.84
C GLY A 186 0.77 0.24 0.80
N VAL A 187 0.55 1.51 0.45
CA VAL A 187 1.62 2.53 0.45
C VAL A 187 2.12 2.79 1.87
N ALA A 188 1.20 2.84 2.84
CA ALA A 188 1.57 3.00 4.24
C ALA A 188 2.49 1.85 4.72
N MET A 189 2.14 0.59 4.40
CA MET A 189 2.95 -0.58 4.75
C MET A 189 4.32 -0.55 4.04
N ALA A 190 4.35 -0.22 2.75
CA ALA A 190 5.60 -0.14 1.98
C ALA A 190 6.51 0.99 2.49
N SER A 191 5.94 2.12 2.87
CA SER A 191 6.66 3.26 3.45
C SER A 191 7.19 2.96 4.86
N PHE A 192 6.43 2.18 5.65
CA PHE A 192 6.90 1.66 6.94
C PHE A 192 8.07 0.69 6.75
N MET A 193 7.93 -0.26 5.81
CA MET A 193 8.99 -1.20 5.46
C MET A 193 10.23 -0.49 4.90
N ALA A 194 10.07 0.61 4.16
CA ALA A 194 11.19 1.38 3.62
C ALA A 194 12.13 1.89 4.72
N VAL A 195 11.61 2.26 5.90
CA VAL A 195 12.43 2.69 7.03
C VAL A 195 13.21 1.51 7.61
N PHE A 196 12.55 0.38 7.87
CA PHE A 196 13.24 -0.84 8.30
C PHE A 196 14.31 -1.27 7.30
N ALA A 197 13.99 -1.19 6.02
CA ALA A 197 14.90 -1.49 4.93
C ALA A 197 16.11 -0.55 4.94
N GLY A 198 15.89 0.77 4.91
CA GLY A 198 16.98 1.75 4.87
C GLY A 198 17.86 1.72 6.12
N THR A 199 17.27 1.57 7.30
CA THR A 199 18.04 1.41 8.55
C THR A 199 18.79 0.08 8.59
N GLY A 200 18.20 -1.00 8.07
CA GLY A 200 18.89 -2.30 7.91
C GLY A 200 20.10 -2.22 6.97
N VAL A 201 19.97 -1.53 5.84
CA VAL A 201 21.10 -1.32 4.91
C VAL A 201 22.22 -0.51 5.58
N ALA A 202 21.89 0.54 6.33
CA ALA A 202 22.89 1.32 7.06
C ALA A 202 23.57 0.51 8.18
N LEU A 203 22.81 -0.34 8.89
CA LEU A 203 23.37 -1.23 9.91
C LEU A 203 24.37 -2.22 9.29
N MET A 204 24.04 -2.83 8.15
CA MET A 204 24.92 -3.76 7.44
C MET A 204 26.21 -3.08 6.95
N ASP A 205 26.14 -1.81 6.54
CA ASP A 205 27.30 -1.02 6.11
C ASP A 205 28.28 -0.79 7.28
N VAL A 206 27.75 -0.44 8.46
CA VAL A 206 28.55 -0.30 9.69
C VAL A 206 29.17 -1.63 10.11
N MET A 207 28.42 -2.74 10.03
CA MET A 207 28.94 -4.07 10.35
C MET A 207 30.03 -4.52 9.38
N SER A 208 29.93 -4.14 8.10
CA SER A 208 30.92 -4.51 7.07
C SER A 208 32.25 -3.78 7.24
N ALA A 209 32.28 -2.67 8.00
CA ALA A 209 33.49 -1.90 8.24
C ALA A 209 34.44 -2.53 9.28
N GLY A 210 33.98 -3.48 10.10
CA GLY A 210 34.82 -4.16 11.09
C GLY A 210 35.27 -5.53 10.60
N ASP A 211 36.51 -5.63 10.10
CA ASP A 211 37.20 -6.81 9.51
C ASP A 211 36.42 -8.14 9.58
N PRO A 212 35.34 -8.28 8.77
CA PRO A 212 34.44 -9.42 8.90
C PRO A 212 35.02 -10.59 8.14
N SER A 213 34.69 -11.81 8.56
CA SER A 213 35.05 -12.99 7.77
C SER A 213 34.44 -12.89 6.37
N ALA A 214 35.09 -13.47 5.35
CA ALA A 214 34.58 -13.45 3.98
C ALA A 214 33.16 -14.07 3.86
N GLN A 215 32.83 -15.01 4.75
CA GLN A 215 31.52 -15.64 4.80
C GLN A 215 30.45 -14.70 5.36
N ASP A 216 30.79 -13.87 6.35
CA ASP A 216 29.87 -12.88 6.92
C ASP A 216 29.57 -11.75 5.91
N LEU A 217 30.58 -11.29 5.17
CA LEU A 217 30.41 -10.29 4.11
C LEU A 217 29.48 -10.77 2.98
N ALA A 218 29.60 -12.04 2.57
CA ALA A 218 28.71 -12.63 1.57
C ALA A 218 27.25 -12.67 2.08
N LEU A 219 27.04 -13.06 3.33
CA LEU A 219 25.71 -13.08 3.95
C LEU A 219 25.09 -11.68 4.06
N LEU A 220 25.87 -10.67 4.47
CA LEU A 220 25.41 -9.28 4.55
C LEU A 220 25.00 -8.73 3.17
N THR A 221 25.77 -9.06 2.13
CA THR A 221 25.49 -8.65 0.75
C THR A 221 24.21 -9.30 0.22
N ASP A 222 24.02 -10.59 0.48
CA ASP A 222 22.80 -11.32 0.10
C ASP A 222 21.57 -10.77 0.85
N MET A 223 21.68 -10.48 2.15
CA MET A 223 20.59 -9.89 2.94
C MET A 223 20.21 -8.50 2.43
N ARG A 224 21.19 -7.65 2.14
CA ARG A 224 20.97 -6.32 1.54
C ARG A 224 20.24 -6.44 0.21
N THR A 225 20.67 -7.37 -0.65
CA THR A 225 20.07 -7.60 -1.96
C THR A 225 18.63 -8.10 -1.84
N GLY A 226 18.36 -9.09 -0.98
CA GLY A 226 17.01 -9.61 -0.74
C GLY A 226 16.04 -8.55 -0.18
N LEU A 227 16.54 -7.70 0.70
CA LEU A 227 15.79 -6.58 1.28
C LEU A 227 15.43 -5.52 0.24
N ILE A 228 16.36 -5.16 -0.66
CA ILE A 228 16.09 -4.24 -1.78
C ILE A 228 15.05 -4.84 -2.75
N ILE A 229 15.20 -6.12 -3.12
CA ILE A 229 14.27 -6.80 -4.04
C ILE A 229 12.85 -6.80 -3.46
N THR A 230 12.71 -7.16 -2.18
CA THR A 230 11.41 -7.22 -1.51
C THR A 230 10.77 -5.83 -1.42
N LEU A 231 11.58 -4.80 -1.19
CA LEU A 231 11.13 -3.41 -1.17
C LEU A 231 10.61 -2.96 -2.54
N VAL A 232 11.39 -3.18 -3.60
CA VAL A 232 11.00 -2.85 -4.99
C VAL A 232 9.73 -3.59 -5.38
N ALA A 233 9.66 -4.90 -5.13
CA ALA A 233 8.48 -5.71 -5.42
C ALA A 233 7.24 -5.19 -4.66
N SER A 234 7.39 -4.82 -3.39
CA SER A 234 6.30 -4.27 -2.58
C SER A 234 5.76 -2.96 -3.17
N PHE A 235 6.63 -2.03 -3.56
CA PHE A 235 6.19 -0.76 -4.16
C PHE A 235 5.54 -0.93 -5.54
N LEU A 236 6.04 -1.87 -6.35
CA LEU A 236 5.40 -2.22 -7.63
C LEU A 236 3.99 -2.78 -7.40
N MET A 237 3.82 -3.73 -6.48
CA MET A 237 2.50 -4.29 -6.14
C MET A 237 1.54 -3.22 -5.65
N VAL A 238 2.01 -2.32 -4.78
CA VAL A 238 1.23 -1.20 -4.29
C VAL A 238 0.82 -0.25 -5.42
N GLY A 239 1.75 0.10 -6.31
CA GLY A 239 1.47 0.94 -7.48
C GLY A 239 0.37 0.34 -8.37
N CYS A 240 0.47 -0.96 -8.68
CA CYS A 240 -0.54 -1.71 -9.42
C CYS A 240 -1.89 -1.71 -8.71
N SER A 241 -1.91 -1.97 -7.39
CA SER A 241 -3.14 -1.98 -6.58
C SER A 241 -3.86 -0.63 -6.59
N VAL A 242 -3.11 0.47 -6.44
CA VAL A 242 -3.67 1.83 -6.50
C VAL A 242 -4.19 2.15 -7.90
N ALA A 243 -3.45 1.77 -8.95
CA ALA A 243 -3.88 1.99 -10.34
C ALA A 243 -5.20 1.27 -10.65
N VAL A 244 -5.33 0.00 -10.24
CA VAL A 244 -6.56 -0.79 -10.42
C VAL A 244 -7.72 -0.15 -9.65
N THR A 245 -7.50 0.21 -8.38
CA THR A 245 -8.55 0.85 -7.56
C THR A 245 -9.01 2.17 -8.17
N GLN A 246 -8.07 3.00 -8.61
CA GLN A 246 -8.35 4.28 -9.25
C GLN A 246 -9.11 4.14 -10.57
N ALA A 247 -8.81 3.11 -11.36
CA ALA A 247 -9.55 2.80 -12.57
C ALA A 247 -10.98 2.39 -12.23
N SER A 248 -11.17 1.49 -11.26
CA SER A 248 -12.49 1.06 -10.77
C SER A 248 -13.32 2.25 -10.27
N ASP A 249 -12.74 3.13 -9.45
CA ASP A 249 -13.45 4.29 -8.90
C ASP A 249 -13.95 5.25 -9.99
N ILE A 250 -13.18 5.45 -11.07
CA ILE A 250 -13.62 6.25 -12.21
C ILE A 250 -14.79 5.57 -12.92
N LEU A 251 -14.71 4.25 -13.15
CA LEU A 251 -15.75 3.49 -13.84
C LEU A 251 -17.07 3.51 -13.06
N ASP A 252 -16.99 3.36 -11.74
CA ASP A 252 -18.15 3.30 -10.85
C ASP A 252 -18.86 4.66 -10.70
N GLN A 253 -18.13 5.76 -10.84
CA GLN A 253 -18.67 7.12 -10.67
C GLN A 253 -19.01 7.82 -11.99
N ARG A 254 -18.98 7.13 -13.14
CA ARG A 254 -19.20 7.75 -14.47
C ARG A 254 -20.48 8.59 -14.55
N ASP A 255 -21.58 8.07 -14.02
CA ASP A 255 -22.88 8.76 -14.07
C ASP A 255 -22.89 10.05 -13.25
N LEU A 256 -22.14 10.09 -12.14
CA LEU A 256 -21.96 11.29 -11.33
C LEU A 256 -21.14 12.34 -12.07
N HIS A 257 -20.04 11.93 -12.71
CA HIS A 257 -19.18 12.84 -13.49
C HIS A 257 -19.95 13.46 -14.66
N ARG A 258 -20.76 12.66 -15.35
CA ARG A 258 -21.64 13.11 -16.44
C ARG A 258 -22.70 14.10 -15.96
N SER A 259 -23.32 13.83 -14.81
CA SER A 259 -24.31 14.74 -14.21
C SER A 259 -23.68 16.09 -13.84
N LEU A 260 -22.46 16.09 -13.27
CA LEU A 260 -21.71 17.31 -12.99
C LEU A 260 -21.35 18.09 -14.26
N HIS A 261 -21.08 17.39 -15.36
CA HIS A 261 -20.85 18.03 -16.65
C HIS A 261 -22.09 18.76 -17.15
N TYR A 262 -23.27 18.14 -17.04
CA TYR A 262 -24.55 18.78 -17.39
C TYR A 262 -24.89 19.98 -16.51
N LEU A 263 -24.34 20.06 -15.30
CA LEU A 263 -24.44 21.21 -14.40
C LEU A 263 -23.41 22.31 -14.71
N GLY A 264 -22.59 22.16 -15.76
CA GLY A 264 -21.61 23.15 -16.19
C GLY A 264 -20.30 23.15 -15.39
N VAL A 265 -20.04 22.13 -14.56
CA VAL A 265 -18.78 22.05 -13.80
C VAL A 265 -17.61 21.76 -14.75
N PRO A 266 -16.54 22.58 -14.75
CA PRO A 266 -15.37 22.32 -15.60
C PRO A 266 -14.70 20.99 -15.24
N ALA A 267 -14.42 20.16 -16.25
CA ALA A 267 -13.78 18.86 -16.05
C ALA A 267 -12.41 18.97 -15.35
N GLY A 268 -11.68 20.07 -15.56
CA GLY A 268 -10.40 20.33 -14.90
C GLY A 268 -10.50 20.50 -13.39
N THR A 269 -11.61 21.06 -12.88
CA THR A 269 -11.87 21.23 -11.45
C THR A 269 -12.13 19.87 -10.79
N VAL A 270 -12.91 19.01 -11.46
CA VAL A 270 -13.21 17.65 -10.98
C VAL A 270 -11.96 16.76 -11.00
N ASP A 271 -11.16 16.81 -12.07
CA ASP A 271 -9.89 16.07 -12.17
C ASP A 271 -8.89 16.52 -11.09
N SER A 272 -8.77 17.83 -10.89
CA SER A 272 -7.90 18.40 -9.84
C SER A 272 -8.35 18.01 -8.44
N ALA A 273 -9.66 18.02 -8.16
CA ALA A 273 -10.21 17.59 -6.89
C ALA A 273 -9.97 16.09 -6.65
N ARG A 274 -10.25 15.23 -7.64
CA ARG A 274 -10.01 13.80 -7.57
C ARG A 274 -8.54 13.48 -7.31
N ARG A 275 -7.63 14.11 -8.05
CA ARG A 275 -6.18 13.90 -7.87
C ARG A 275 -5.72 14.33 -6.49
N ARG A 276 -6.24 15.45 -5.96
CA ARG A 276 -5.96 15.87 -4.57
C ARG A 276 -6.55 14.91 -3.54
N ALA A 277 -7.76 14.39 -3.77
CA ALA A 277 -8.42 13.42 -2.89
C ALA A 277 -7.65 12.10 -2.76
N VAL A 278 -6.77 11.79 -3.71
CA VAL A 278 -5.91 10.59 -3.69
C VAL A 278 -4.51 10.91 -3.18
N MET A 279 -3.88 11.96 -3.72
CA MET A 279 -2.52 12.34 -3.35
C MET A 279 -2.40 12.83 -1.90
N SER A 280 -3.44 13.46 -1.36
CA SER A 280 -3.41 13.96 0.01
C SER A 280 -3.41 12.82 1.05
N PRO A 281 -4.35 11.85 1.01
CA PRO A 281 -4.26 10.65 1.83
C PRO A 281 -2.94 9.91 1.64
N LEU A 282 -2.48 9.74 0.40
CA LEU A 282 -1.22 9.09 0.08
C LEU A 282 -0.03 9.70 0.82
N LEU A 283 0.12 11.03 0.78
CA LEU A 283 1.25 11.71 1.43
C LEU A 283 1.15 11.63 2.96
N ILE A 284 -0.05 11.79 3.51
CA ILE A 284 -0.28 11.67 4.96
C ILE A 284 0.09 10.27 5.44
N THR A 285 -0.31 9.23 4.71
CA THR A 285 -0.04 7.84 5.13
C THR A 285 1.41 7.45 4.90
N ALA A 286 2.01 7.82 3.77
CA ALA A 286 3.41 7.51 3.48
C ALA A 286 4.36 8.17 4.50
N LEU A 287 4.20 9.47 4.75
CA LEU A 287 5.03 10.18 5.73
C LEU A 287 4.71 9.76 7.16
N GLY A 288 3.43 9.59 7.49
CA GLY A 288 3.00 9.18 8.82
C GLY A 288 3.48 7.78 9.19
N SER A 289 3.46 6.83 8.24
CA SER A 289 3.96 5.48 8.51
C SER A 289 5.47 5.38 8.55
N ALA A 290 6.18 6.15 7.72
CA ALA A 290 7.64 6.27 7.81
C ALA A 290 8.06 6.89 9.16
N LEU A 291 7.37 7.96 9.61
CA LEU A 291 7.63 8.55 10.93
C LEU A 291 7.34 7.55 12.06
N CYS A 292 6.22 6.82 11.99
CA CYS A 292 5.89 5.78 12.95
C CYS A 292 6.98 4.70 13.03
N ALA A 293 7.47 4.23 11.87
CA ALA A 293 8.57 3.28 11.80
C ALA A 293 9.86 3.83 12.44
N ALA A 294 10.21 5.08 12.12
CA ALA A 294 11.40 5.73 12.66
C ALA A 294 11.33 5.87 14.19
N VAL A 295 10.18 6.24 14.73
CA VAL A 295 9.95 6.32 16.19
C VAL A 295 10.09 4.94 16.84
N LEU A 296 9.51 3.91 16.23
CA LEU A 296 9.54 2.55 16.78
C LEU A 296 10.93 1.90 16.72
N ILE A 297 11.73 2.19 15.69
CA ILE A 297 13.05 1.58 15.50
C ILE A 297 14.17 2.36 16.22
N PHE A 298 13.96 3.65 16.49
CA PHE A 298 14.89 4.53 17.20
C PHE A 298 15.45 3.97 18.52
N PRO A 299 14.64 3.48 19.46
CA PRO A 299 15.17 3.03 20.76
C PRO A 299 16.00 1.74 20.63
N LEU A 300 15.78 0.97 19.55
CA LEU A 300 16.45 -0.31 19.34
C LEU A 300 17.80 -0.16 18.61
N LEU A 301 17.84 0.68 17.57
CA LEU A 301 19.01 0.84 16.69
C LEU A 301 19.73 2.19 16.88
N GLY A 302 19.15 3.11 17.63
CA GLY A 302 19.68 4.46 17.84
C GLY A 302 19.44 5.40 16.66
N ILE A 303 19.55 6.71 16.93
CA ILE A 303 19.33 7.75 15.91
C ILE A 303 20.38 7.72 14.81
N ALA A 304 21.62 7.36 15.13
CA ALA A 304 22.74 7.38 14.20
C ALA A 304 22.49 6.54 12.94
N LEU A 305 21.89 5.35 13.11
CA LEU A 305 21.57 4.46 11.98
C LEU A 305 20.37 4.93 11.16
N ILE A 306 19.40 5.60 11.79
CA ILE A 306 18.24 6.18 11.10
C ILE A 306 18.65 7.41 10.29
N THR A 307 19.51 8.25 10.87
CA THR A 307 19.99 9.48 10.22
C THR A 307 21.24 9.25 9.38
N ALA A 308 21.70 8.01 9.23
CA ALA A 308 22.80 7.68 8.35
C ALA A 308 22.48 8.14 6.92
N PRO A 309 23.42 8.79 6.20
CA PRO A 309 23.16 9.30 4.85
C PRO A 309 22.60 8.24 3.90
N LEU A 310 23.10 7.00 4.01
CA LEU A 310 22.63 5.86 3.23
C LEU A 310 21.20 5.45 3.60
N SER A 311 20.84 5.48 4.89
CA SER A 311 19.48 5.20 5.36
C SER A 311 18.49 6.26 4.84
N ILE A 312 18.82 7.54 5.02
CA ILE A 312 17.99 8.64 4.52
C ILE A 312 17.84 8.56 3.00
N ALA A 313 18.94 8.34 2.27
CA ALA A 313 18.91 8.25 0.81
C ALA A 313 18.04 7.09 0.33
N THR A 314 18.17 5.91 0.94
CA THR A 314 17.36 4.73 0.58
C THR A 314 15.88 4.96 0.91
N ILE A 315 15.55 5.45 2.11
CA ILE A 315 14.18 5.79 2.50
C ILE A 315 13.58 6.83 1.55
N ALA A 316 14.30 7.93 1.30
CA ALA A 316 13.83 9.01 0.44
C ALA A 316 13.63 8.54 -1.01
N ALA A 317 14.58 7.80 -1.57
CA ALA A 317 14.46 7.26 -2.93
C ALA A 317 13.25 6.35 -3.06
N VAL A 318 13.05 5.47 -2.08
CA VAL A 318 11.96 4.49 -2.08
C VAL A 318 10.60 5.17 -1.93
N LEU A 319 10.47 6.13 -1.00
CA LEU A 319 9.25 6.93 -0.86
C LEU A 319 8.98 7.76 -2.13
N ALA A 320 10.01 8.37 -2.72
CA ALA A 320 9.87 9.15 -3.95
C ALA A 320 9.38 8.27 -5.11
N VAL A 321 9.95 7.07 -5.28
CA VAL A 321 9.52 6.10 -6.30
C VAL A 321 8.08 5.67 -6.06
N GLY A 322 7.71 5.32 -4.82
CA GLY A 322 6.35 4.93 -4.48
C GLY A 322 5.32 6.03 -4.75
N ILE A 323 5.62 7.26 -4.35
CA ILE A 323 4.76 8.43 -4.59
C ILE A 323 4.68 8.73 -6.10
N ALA A 324 5.80 8.64 -6.82
CA ALA A 324 5.84 8.86 -8.27
C ALA A 324 5.02 7.81 -9.02
N LEU A 325 5.08 6.53 -8.65
CA LEU A 325 4.29 5.45 -9.24
C LEU A 325 2.78 5.72 -9.09
N VAL A 326 2.33 6.09 -7.89
CA VAL A 326 0.92 6.43 -7.66
C VAL A 326 0.53 7.68 -8.44
N TRP A 327 1.39 8.68 -8.48
CA TRP A 327 1.17 9.90 -9.25
C TRP A 327 1.02 9.62 -10.75
N ILE A 328 1.88 8.77 -11.32
CA ILE A 328 1.81 8.32 -12.71
C ILE A 328 0.49 7.58 -12.94
N ALA A 329 0.12 6.64 -12.05
CA ALA A 329 -1.15 5.92 -12.15
C ALA A 329 -2.37 6.86 -12.15
N THR A 330 -2.36 7.91 -11.30
CA THR A 330 -3.44 8.91 -11.31
C THR A 330 -3.51 9.71 -12.61
N ARG A 331 -2.38 9.94 -13.29
CA ARG A 331 -2.34 10.63 -14.59
C ARG A 331 -2.71 9.73 -15.75
N LEU A 332 -2.27 8.48 -15.76
CA LEU A 332 -2.59 7.50 -16.81
C LEU A 332 -4.09 7.21 -16.90
N THR A 333 -4.83 7.44 -15.81
CA THR A 333 -6.29 7.28 -15.78
C THR A 333 -7.07 8.51 -16.26
N ARG A 334 -6.40 9.65 -16.53
CA ARG A 334 -7.03 10.89 -17.04
C ARG A 334 -7.77 10.71 -18.38
N PRO A 335 -7.26 9.97 -19.39
CA PRO A 335 -7.97 9.76 -20.64
C PRO A 335 -9.29 9.00 -20.46
N LEU A 336 -9.36 8.09 -19.48
CA LEU A 336 -10.59 7.37 -19.15
C LEU A 336 -11.65 8.31 -18.57
N LEU A 337 -11.22 9.30 -17.78
CA LEU A 337 -12.09 10.35 -17.26
C LEU A 337 -12.58 11.25 -18.40
N MET A 338 -11.70 11.70 -19.30
CA MET A 338 -12.10 12.50 -20.47
C MET A 338 -13.13 11.77 -21.36
N ARG A 339 -12.96 10.46 -21.57
CA ARG A 339 -13.94 9.64 -22.29
C ARG A 339 -15.28 9.52 -21.56
N ALA A 340 -15.28 9.49 -20.23
CA ALA A 340 -16.51 9.48 -19.44
C ALA A 340 -17.25 10.83 -19.47
N PHE A 341 -16.52 11.94 -19.60
CA PHE A 341 -17.10 13.29 -19.75
C PHE A 341 -17.64 13.56 -21.16
N ALA A 342 -17.11 12.91 -22.19
CA ALA A 342 -17.50 13.12 -23.59
C ALA A 342 -18.69 12.27 -24.08
N GLY A 343 -19.15 11.31 -23.26
CA GLY A 343 -20.18 10.32 -23.62
C GLY A 343 -21.58 10.63 -23.10
#